data_AF-A0A5J6UD72-F1
#
_entry.id   AF-A0A5J6UD72-F1
#
_cell.length_a   1.000
_cell.length_b   1.000
_cell.length_c   1.000
_cell.angle_alpha   90.00
_cell.angle_beta   90.00
_cell.angle_gamma   90.00
#
_symmetry.space_group_name_H-M   'P 1'
#
loop_
_entity.id
_entity.type
_entity.pdbx_description
1 polymer ?
#
loop_
_entity_poly.entity_id
_entity_poly.type
_entity_poly.pdbx_seq_one_letter_code
_entity_poly.pdbx_strand_id
1 'polypeptide(L)'
;MAGKLNLVGEFHSESDARRDEEKRFCLAKVHRPDYWVEHQFPDVYEGGQLANLPGAGEADLMEYRGAHGVAMAIEKFEKLGNDAVNVSATPISSAAGAVSAFTGQVKEVVTFAANVKKRSRLSMTSEVNAAVQAVYTEVANACRAYTDAIRDASLDGQLVAVRTLANSRIAVRDRVAAVSGAVGANLTDGRDAAELAKCMRKRRSTFMGVGAEKSGLIGVWKVGNGHITDLTDGTAKVAFQRVNIVTRDEFNAELDAWRSQ
;
A
#
# COMPACT_ATOMS: atom_id res chain seq x y z
N MET A 1 -22.69 -9.48 -15.99
CA MET A 1 -22.28 -8.41 -15.06
C MET A 1 -23.45 -7.68 -14.38
N ALA A 2 -24.65 -7.62 -14.95
CA ALA A 2 -25.77 -6.87 -14.36
C ALA A 2 -26.16 -7.41 -12.97
N GLY A 3 -26.35 -6.50 -11.99
CA GLY A 3 -26.87 -6.81 -10.66
C GLY A 3 -25.86 -7.23 -9.59
N LYS A 4 -24.54 -7.18 -9.87
CA LYS A 4 -23.48 -7.49 -8.91
C LYS A 4 -22.44 -6.37 -8.84
N LEU A 5 -21.67 -6.37 -7.75
CA LEU A 5 -20.44 -5.60 -7.64
C LEU A 5 -19.32 -6.26 -8.45
N ASN A 6 -18.55 -5.45 -9.18
CA ASN A 6 -17.33 -5.89 -9.88
C ASN A 6 -16.11 -5.41 -9.09
N LEU A 7 -15.35 -6.34 -8.53
CA LEU A 7 -14.03 -6.11 -7.95
C LEU A 7 -13.00 -6.11 -9.08
N VAL A 8 -12.47 -4.94 -9.41
CA VAL A 8 -11.63 -4.75 -10.60
C VAL A 8 -10.19 -4.43 -10.18
N GLY A 9 -9.25 -5.21 -10.70
CA GLY A 9 -7.82 -4.95 -10.53
C GLY A 9 -7.38 -3.62 -11.13
N GLU A 10 -6.51 -2.89 -10.44
CA GLU A 10 -5.97 -1.64 -10.93
C GLU A 10 -4.52 -1.37 -10.53
N PHE A 11 -3.92 -0.44 -11.27
CA PHE A 11 -2.88 0.44 -10.76
C PHE A 11 -3.48 1.81 -10.48
N HIS A 12 -3.48 2.23 -9.20
CA HIS A 12 -4.17 3.44 -8.76
C HIS A 12 -3.86 4.70 -9.60
N SER A 13 -2.61 4.86 -10.05
CA SER A 13 -2.20 6.00 -10.90
C SER A 13 -2.85 5.99 -12.29
N GLU A 14 -3.08 4.81 -12.87
CA GLU A 14 -3.74 4.65 -14.17
C GLU A 14 -5.23 4.99 -14.06
N SER A 15 -5.90 4.47 -13.04
CA SER A 15 -7.32 4.72 -12.82
C SER A 15 -7.62 6.15 -12.37
N ASP A 16 -6.75 6.78 -11.57
CA ASP A 16 -6.91 8.19 -11.18
C ASP A 16 -6.96 9.09 -12.42
N ALA A 17 -6.10 8.82 -13.42
CA ALA A 17 -6.01 9.61 -14.66
C ALA A 17 -7.23 9.42 -15.59
N ARG A 18 -7.92 8.28 -15.51
CA ARG A 18 -9.02 7.92 -16.42
C ARG A 18 -10.37 7.74 -15.73
N ARG A 19 -10.49 8.13 -14.45
CA ARG A 19 -11.65 7.85 -13.60
C ARG A 19 -12.99 8.25 -14.21
N ASP A 20 -13.07 9.42 -14.85
CA ASP A 20 -14.32 9.90 -15.45
C ASP A 20 -14.73 9.09 -16.68
N GLU A 21 -13.77 8.55 -17.42
CA GLU A 21 -14.02 7.63 -18.51
C GLU A 21 -14.47 6.27 -17.99
N GLU A 22 -13.77 5.72 -16.99
CA GLU A 22 -14.15 4.45 -16.37
C GLU A 22 -15.58 4.50 -15.81
N LYS A 23 -15.98 5.62 -15.17
CA LYS A 23 -17.36 5.84 -14.70
C LYS A 23 -18.39 5.80 -15.84
N ARG A 24 -18.09 6.41 -17.00
CA ARG A 24 -18.96 6.37 -18.18
C ARG A 24 -19.08 4.95 -18.74
N PHE A 25 -17.98 4.22 -18.80
CA PHE A 25 -17.97 2.82 -19.18
C PHE A 25 -18.81 1.95 -18.22
N CYS A 26 -18.64 2.15 -16.91
CA CYS A 26 -19.44 1.45 -15.90
C CYS A 26 -20.94 1.75 -16.06
N LEU A 27 -21.30 3.02 -16.24
CA LEU A 27 -22.68 3.41 -16.51
C LEU A 27 -23.24 2.72 -17.75
N ALA A 28 -22.45 2.61 -18.83
CA ALA A 28 -22.87 1.93 -20.05
C ALA A 28 -23.02 0.41 -19.89
N LYS A 29 -22.14 -0.25 -19.13
CA LYS A 29 -22.10 -1.72 -19.01
C LYS A 29 -22.98 -2.30 -17.90
N VAL A 30 -23.08 -1.62 -16.76
CA VAL A 30 -23.82 -2.11 -15.59
C VAL A 30 -25.01 -1.23 -15.23
N HIS A 31 -25.33 -0.23 -16.07
CA HIS A 31 -26.44 0.72 -15.89
C HIS A 31 -26.41 1.45 -14.54
N ARG A 32 -25.21 1.56 -13.95
CA ARG A 32 -24.94 2.25 -12.69
C ARG A 32 -23.60 2.98 -12.81
N PRO A 33 -23.52 4.28 -12.49
CA PRO A 33 -22.27 5.03 -12.54
C PRO A 33 -21.42 4.81 -11.27
N ASP A 34 -21.89 3.96 -10.35
CA ASP A 34 -21.35 3.83 -9.02
C ASP A 34 -19.93 3.26 -9.05
N TYR A 35 -19.00 4.09 -8.58
CA TYR A 35 -17.57 3.79 -8.47
C TYR A 35 -17.20 3.86 -6.99
N TRP A 36 -17.00 2.68 -6.41
CA TRP A 36 -16.80 2.52 -4.98
C TRP A 36 -15.31 2.55 -4.63
N VAL A 37 -15.00 3.14 -3.47
CA VAL A 37 -13.67 3.05 -2.85
C VAL A 37 -13.76 2.44 -1.45
N GLU A 38 -12.66 1.89 -0.95
CA GLU A 38 -12.61 1.05 0.25
C GLU A 38 -13.32 1.65 1.48
N HIS A 39 -13.26 2.98 1.67
CA HIS A 39 -13.90 3.64 2.83
C HIS A 39 -15.41 3.91 2.67
N GLN A 40 -15.99 3.62 1.49
CA GLN A 40 -17.42 3.77 1.19
C GLN A 40 -18.17 2.46 1.27
N PHE A 41 -17.45 1.33 1.35
CA PHE A 41 -18.11 0.09 1.66
C PHE A 41 -18.76 0.28 3.01
N PRO A 42 -20.11 0.15 3.10
CA PRO A 42 -20.80 0.30 4.36
C PRO A 42 -20.03 -0.56 5.30
N ASP A 43 -19.63 0.05 6.39
CA ASP A 43 -18.92 -0.63 7.40
C ASP A 43 -19.82 -1.82 7.75
N VAL A 44 -19.47 -3.02 7.26
CA VAL A 44 -20.12 -4.27 7.69
C VAL A 44 -19.92 -4.51 9.20
N TYR A 45 -19.24 -3.52 9.82
CA TYR A 45 -18.93 -3.17 11.18
C TYR A 45 -20.01 -2.34 11.90
N GLU A 46 -21.16 -1.99 11.31
CA GLU A 46 -22.29 -1.45 12.09
C GLU A 46 -22.71 -2.46 13.17
N GLY A 47 -22.42 -2.14 14.43
CA GLY A 47 -22.66 -3.01 15.60
C GLY A 47 -21.43 -3.66 16.23
N GLY A 48 -20.21 -3.32 15.81
CA GLY A 48 -18.98 -3.74 16.51
C GLY A 48 -18.61 -5.23 16.36
N GLN A 49 -19.23 -5.94 15.43
CA GLN A 49 -18.95 -7.37 15.20
C GLN A 49 -17.80 -7.60 14.22
N LEU A 50 -16.59 -7.14 14.58
CA LEU A 50 -15.33 -7.67 14.02
C LEU A 50 -15.23 -9.20 14.19
N ALA A 51 -15.94 -9.74 15.20
CA ALA A 51 -15.96 -11.14 15.61
C ALA A 51 -16.46 -12.16 14.56
N ASN A 52 -17.12 -11.72 13.48
CA ASN A 52 -17.73 -12.62 12.50
C ASN A 52 -16.87 -12.89 11.26
N LEU A 53 -15.63 -12.42 11.23
CA LEU A 53 -14.68 -12.73 10.18
C LEU A 53 -13.79 -13.91 10.62
N PRO A 54 -13.81 -15.04 9.90
CA PRO A 54 -12.95 -16.18 10.22
C PRO A 54 -11.47 -15.75 10.25
N GLY A 55 -10.85 -15.80 11.43
CA GLY A 55 -9.44 -15.47 11.62
C GLY A 55 -9.11 -13.98 11.62
N ALA A 56 -10.08 -13.06 11.73
CA ALA A 56 -9.75 -11.67 12.08
C ALA A 56 -9.10 -11.68 13.47
N GLY A 57 -7.86 -11.17 13.56
CA GLY A 57 -7.23 -10.93 14.85
C GLY A 57 -7.94 -9.78 15.57
N GLU A 58 -7.35 -9.31 16.67
CA GLU A 58 -7.88 -8.15 17.41
C GLU A 58 -7.90 -6.86 16.57
N ALA A 59 -7.13 -6.81 15.48
CA ALA A 59 -6.99 -5.63 14.65
C ALA A 59 -8.11 -5.45 13.60
N ASP A 60 -8.51 -4.19 13.36
CA ASP A 60 -9.52 -3.81 12.38
C ASP A 60 -8.95 -3.60 10.95
N LEU A 61 -9.83 -3.33 9.97
CA LEU A 61 -9.42 -3.09 8.59
C LEU A 61 -8.50 -1.87 8.43
N MET A 62 -8.76 -0.80 9.17
CA MET A 62 -7.96 0.42 9.09
C MET A 62 -6.57 0.19 9.69
N GLU A 63 -6.47 -0.67 10.69
CA GLU A 63 -5.21 -1.14 11.27
C GLU A 63 -4.41 -1.99 10.30
N TYR A 64 -5.03 -3.00 9.67
CA TYR A 64 -4.37 -3.77 8.62
C TYR A 64 -3.96 -2.91 7.42
N ARG A 65 -4.74 -1.88 7.10
CA ARG A 65 -4.38 -0.88 6.08
C ARG A 65 -3.19 -0.03 6.50
N GLY A 66 -3.16 0.45 7.74
CA GLY A 66 -2.04 1.16 8.33
C GLY A 66 -0.77 0.31 8.30
N ALA A 67 -0.85 -0.91 8.82
CA ALA A 67 0.23 -1.89 8.87
C ALA A 67 0.75 -2.30 7.48
N HIS A 68 -0.15 -2.57 6.52
CA HIS A 68 0.24 -2.82 5.13
C HIS A 68 1.00 -1.61 4.56
N GLY A 69 0.47 -0.40 4.78
CA GLY A 69 1.08 0.82 4.30
C GLY A 69 2.50 1.06 4.85
N VAL A 70 2.72 0.86 6.15
CA VAL A 70 4.05 0.99 6.73
C VAL A 70 4.99 -0.12 6.31
N ALA A 71 4.51 -1.35 6.14
CA ALA A 71 5.33 -2.45 5.64
C ALA A 71 5.88 -2.12 4.24
N MET A 72 5.04 -1.60 3.34
CA MET A 72 5.48 -1.10 2.03
C MET A 72 6.47 0.07 2.14
N ALA A 73 6.28 0.97 3.11
CA ALA A 73 7.19 2.08 3.34
C ALA A 73 8.57 1.60 3.84
N ILE A 74 8.60 0.60 4.72
CA ILE A 74 9.84 -0.06 5.17
C ILE A 74 10.54 -0.70 3.98
N GLU A 75 9.85 -1.53 3.20
CA GLU A 75 10.44 -2.19 2.01
C GLU A 75 11.05 -1.17 1.03
N LYS A 76 10.32 -0.08 0.75
CA LYS A 76 10.81 0.97 -0.15
C LYS A 76 12.02 1.71 0.44
N PHE A 77 12.04 1.94 1.75
CA PHE A 77 13.17 2.56 2.44
C PHE A 77 14.39 1.62 2.52
N GLU A 78 14.19 0.32 2.68
CA GLU A 78 15.27 -0.67 2.62
C GLU A 78 15.92 -0.71 1.25
N LYS A 79 15.12 -0.70 0.17
CA LYS A 79 15.64 -0.58 -1.20
C LYS A 79 16.48 0.68 -1.36
N LEU A 80 15.95 1.83 -0.92
CA LEU A 80 16.70 3.10 -0.92
C LEU A 80 18.01 2.98 -0.13
N GLY A 81 17.98 2.34 1.05
CA GLY A 81 19.16 2.11 1.87
C GLY A 81 20.21 1.22 1.21
N ASN A 82 19.79 0.22 0.42
CA ASN A 82 20.70 -0.61 -0.37
C ASN A 82 21.30 0.17 -1.56
N ASP A 83 20.48 0.97 -2.25
CA ASP A 83 20.95 1.87 -3.31
C ASP A 83 21.97 2.89 -2.74
N ALA A 84 21.71 3.39 -1.53
CA ALA A 84 22.61 4.28 -0.81
C ALA A 84 23.99 3.65 -0.53
N VAL A 85 24.04 2.35 -0.20
CA VAL A 85 25.32 1.63 -0.03
C VAL A 85 26.14 1.73 -1.31
N ASN A 86 25.53 1.48 -2.47
CA ASN A 86 26.20 1.52 -3.77
C ASN A 86 26.66 2.95 -4.10
N VAL A 87 25.80 3.95 -3.92
CA VAL A 87 26.13 5.35 -4.19
C VAL A 87 27.28 5.82 -3.28
N SER A 88 27.24 5.47 -1.98
CA SER A 88 28.30 5.84 -1.02
C SER A 88 29.68 5.26 -1.35
N ALA A 89 29.75 4.20 -2.16
CA ALA A 89 30.99 3.58 -2.60
C ALA A 89 31.52 4.16 -3.93
N THR A 90 30.80 5.12 -4.54
CA THR A 90 31.20 5.72 -5.82
C THR A 90 32.46 6.58 -5.64
N PRO A 91 33.48 6.46 -6.50
CA PRO A 91 34.65 7.34 -6.44
C PRO A 91 34.26 8.81 -6.57
N ILE A 92 34.85 9.66 -5.73
CA ILE A 92 34.54 11.10 -5.65
C ILE A 92 34.57 11.78 -7.03
N SER A 93 35.52 11.41 -7.90
CA SER A 93 35.64 11.95 -9.26
C SER A 93 34.43 11.71 -10.18
N SER A 94 33.52 10.80 -9.80
CA SER A 94 32.33 10.41 -10.57
C SER A 94 31.03 10.49 -9.76
N ALA A 95 31.09 10.92 -8.50
CA ALA A 95 29.97 10.80 -7.55
C ALA A 95 28.84 11.82 -7.76
N ALA A 96 29.10 12.97 -8.40
CA ALA A 96 28.13 14.06 -8.49
C ALA A 96 26.79 13.63 -9.14
N GLY A 97 26.85 12.92 -10.26
CA GLY A 97 25.66 12.40 -10.94
C GLY A 97 24.91 11.35 -10.12
N ALA A 98 25.65 10.44 -9.48
CA ALA A 98 25.09 9.38 -8.65
C ALA A 98 24.36 9.94 -7.41
N VAL A 99 24.98 10.91 -6.72
CA VAL A 99 24.37 11.60 -5.58
C VAL A 99 23.12 12.36 -6.00
N SER A 100 23.16 13.08 -7.12
CA SER A 100 21.99 13.83 -7.62
C SER A 100 20.80 12.92 -7.94
N ALA A 101 21.04 11.81 -8.65
CA ALA A 101 20.02 10.81 -8.93
C ALA A 101 19.46 10.19 -7.63
N PHE A 102 20.33 9.89 -6.68
CA PHE A 102 19.95 9.35 -5.37
C PHE A 102 19.08 10.34 -4.56
N THR A 103 19.38 11.64 -4.58
CA THR A 103 18.52 12.66 -3.97
C THR A 103 17.10 12.66 -4.56
N GLY A 104 16.97 12.37 -5.86
CA GLY A 104 15.67 12.14 -6.51
C GLY A 104 14.91 10.98 -5.87
N GLN A 105 15.57 9.83 -5.67
CA GLN A 105 14.98 8.65 -5.04
C GLN A 105 14.55 8.91 -3.58
N VAL A 106 15.34 9.68 -2.81
CA VAL A 106 14.96 10.07 -1.44
C VAL A 106 13.62 10.82 -1.44
N LYS A 107 13.43 11.76 -2.38
CA LYS A 107 12.16 12.50 -2.52
C LYS A 107 11.00 11.55 -2.83
N GLU A 108 11.20 10.58 -3.72
CA GLU A 108 10.17 9.59 -4.06
C GLU A 108 9.74 8.72 -2.86
N VAL A 109 10.67 8.38 -1.96
CA VAL A 109 10.35 7.65 -0.73
C VAL A 109 9.57 8.53 0.25
N VAL A 110 9.97 9.79 0.44
CA VAL A 110 9.24 10.74 1.29
C VAL A 110 7.81 10.95 0.77
N THR A 111 7.66 11.22 -0.53
CA THR A 111 6.33 11.40 -1.16
C THR A 111 5.49 10.13 -1.03
N PHE A 112 6.07 8.96 -1.23
CA PHE A 112 5.37 7.68 -1.05
C PHE A 112 4.90 7.51 0.40
N ALA A 113 5.79 7.64 1.39
CA ALA A 113 5.45 7.49 2.80
C ALA A 113 4.37 8.48 3.24
N ALA A 114 4.45 9.74 2.80
CA ALA A 114 3.43 10.75 3.09
C ALA A 114 2.06 10.40 2.47
N ASN A 115 2.05 9.93 1.22
CA ASN A 115 0.82 9.53 0.52
C ASN A 115 0.15 8.32 1.19
N VAL A 116 0.93 7.32 1.58
CA VAL A 116 0.41 6.14 2.29
C VAL A 116 -0.08 6.51 3.69
N LYS A 117 0.68 7.33 4.42
CA LYS A 117 0.26 7.85 5.74
C LYS A 117 -1.04 8.64 5.69
N LYS A 118 -1.22 9.52 4.70
CA LYS A 118 -2.48 10.27 4.51
C LYS A 118 -3.69 9.35 4.31
N ARG A 119 -3.45 8.16 3.76
CA ARG A 119 -4.46 7.16 3.45
C ARG A 119 -4.72 6.20 4.62
N SER A 120 -3.87 6.14 5.64
CA SER A 120 -4.17 5.45 6.89
C SER A 120 -5.05 6.36 7.76
N ARG A 121 -6.16 5.83 8.28
CA ARG A 121 -6.89 6.49 9.37
C ARG A 121 -6.44 5.85 10.67
N LEU A 122 -6.35 6.66 11.73
CA LEU A 122 -6.11 6.16 13.06
C LEU A 122 -7.33 5.34 13.50
N SER A 123 -7.09 4.14 14.01
CA SER A 123 -8.09 3.20 14.48
C SER A 123 -8.35 3.33 15.99
N MET A 124 -9.13 2.42 16.55
CA MET A 124 -9.44 2.41 17.99
C MET A 124 -8.29 1.91 18.88
N THR A 125 -7.37 1.07 18.41
CA THR A 125 -6.26 0.60 19.26
C THR A 125 -5.10 1.59 19.27
N SER A 126 -4.66 1.97 20.46
CA SER A 126 -3.51 2.88 20.61
C SER A 126 -2.19 2.24 20.16
N GLU A 127 -2.07 0.91 20.28
CA GLU A 127 -0.84 0.17 19.99
C GLU A 127 -0.50 0.13 18.50
N VAL A 128 -1.44 -0.26 17.63
CA VAL A 128 -1.20 -0.28 16.18
C VAL A 128 -0.90 1.12 15.67
N ASN A 129 -1.66 2.11 16.12
CA ASN A 129 -1.44 3.52 15.77
C ASN A 129 -0.04 4.00 16.18
N ALA A 130 0.41 3.66 17.38
CA ALA A 130 1.75 4.01 17.86
C ALA A 130 2.86 3.33 17.03
N ALA A 131 2.73 2.02 16.75
CA ALA A 131 3.70 1.28 15.95
C ALA A 131 3.79 1.83 14.51
N VAL A 132 2.65 2.09 13.88
CA VAL A 132 2.56 2.68 12.53
C VAL A 132 3.18 4.08 12.50
N GLN A 133 2.84 4.94 13.47
CA GLN A 133 3.37 6.29 13.54
C GLN A 133 4.89 6.31 13.79
N ALA A 134 5.41 5.38 14.59
CA ALA A 134 6.84 5.25 14.84
C ALA A 134 7.63 4.99 13.54
N VAL A 135 7.15 4.11 12.66
CA VAL A 135 7.77 3.84 11.35
C VAL A 135 7.82 5.12 10.50
N TYR A 136 6.69 5.80 10.34
CA TYR A 136 6.66 7.02 9.53
C TYR A 136 7.55 8.13 10.09
N THR A 137 7.62 8.27 11.42
CA THR A 137 8.54 9.20 12.07
C THR A 137 9.99 8.85 11.77
N GLU A 138 10.37 7.56 11.87
CA GLU A 138 11.74 7.09 11.61
C GLU A 138 12.17 7.37 10.15
N VAL A 139 11.32 6.99 9.19
CA VAL A 139 11.56 7.25 7.75
C VAL A 139 11.69 8.75 7.48
N ALA A 140 10.77 9.57 8.02
CA ALA A 140 10.79 11.01 7.82
C ALA A 140 12.05 11.67 8.43
N ASN A 141 12.44 11.24 9.63
CA ASN A 141 13.62 11.74 10.32
C ASN A 141 14.90 11.40 9.55
N ALA A 142 15.04 10.15 9.08
CA ALA A 142 16.20 9.72 8.31
C ALA A 142 16.34 10.50 6.98
N CYS A 143 15.23 10.68 6.24
CA CYS A 143 15.23 11.44 5.00
C CYS A 143 15.52 12.93 5.22
N ARG A 144 14.99 13.51 6.30
CA ARG A 144 15.27 14.91 6.68
C ARG A 144 16.73 15.09 7.06
N ALA A 145 17.27 14.24 7.92
CA ALA A 145 18.68 14.29 8.32
C ALA A 145 19.62 14.21 7.11
N TYR A 146 19.32 13.34 6.13
CA TYR A 146 20.05 13.31 4.86
C TYR A 146 19.93 14.63 4.09
N THR A 147 18.72 15.15 3.92
CA THR A 147 18.48 16.39 3.16
C THR A 147 19.21 17.58 3.76
N ASP A 148 19.19 17.69 5.09
CA ASP A 148 19.89 18.74 5.83
C ASP A 148 21.42 18.59 5.69
N ALA A 149 21.94 17.35 5.73
CA ALA A 149 23.36 17.07 5.62
C ALA A 149 23.96 17.35 4.23
N ILE A 150 23.18 17.23 3.14
CA ILE A 150 23.71 17.43 1.78
C ILE A 150 23.69 18.88 1.29
N ARG A 151 22.88 19.75 1.89
CA ARG A 151 22.53 21.08 1.34
C ARG A 151 23.76 21.93 0.99
N ASP A 152 24.75 21.94 1.88
CA ASP A 152 25.95 22.78 1.77
C ASP A 152 27.24 21.95 1.89
N ALA A 153 27.15 20.62 1.78
CA ALA A 153 28.28 19.72 1.94
C ALA A 153 29.12 19.61 0.66
N SER A 154 30.43 19.41 0.85
CA SER A 154 31.32 18.95 -0.23
C SER A 154 30.84 17.59 -0.76
N LEU A 155 31.29 17.20 -1.96
CA LEU A 155 30.90 15.91 -2.55
C LEU A 155 31.28 14.72 -1.66
N ASP A 156 32.42 14.79 -0.97
CA ASP A 156 32.82 13.80 0.04
C ASP A 156 31.85 13.77 1.23
N GLY A 157 31.48 14.94 1.76
CA GLY A 157 30.46 15.06 2.81
C GLY A 157 29.08 14.54 2.37
N GLN A 158 28.71 14.72 1.10
CA GLN A 158 27.49 14.16 0.54
C GLN A 158 27.53 12.63 0.50
N LEU A 159 28.66 12.01 0.13
CA LEU A 159 28.82 10.55 0.18
C LEU A 159 28.72 10.01 1.63
N VAL A 160 29.27 10.74 2.61
CA VAL A 160 29.10 10.43 4.04
C VAL A 160 27.62 10.52 4.46
N ALA A 161 26.89 11.53 4.00
CA ALA A 161 25.46 11.67 4.26
C ALA A 161 24.64 10.52 3.64
N VAL A 162 24.95 10.13 2.40
CA VAL A 162 24.36 8.95 1.74
C VAL A 162 24.63 7.69 2.56
N ARG A 163 25.87 7.49 3.02
CA ARG A 163 26.22 6.33 3.86
C ARG A 163 25.46 6.32 5.19
N THR A 164 25.26 7.50 5.78
CA THR A 164 24.50 7.66 7.02
C THR A 164 23.05 7.25 6.81
N LEU A 165 22.41 7.70 5.73
CA LEU A 165 21.05 7.26 5.36
C LEU A 165 20.99 5.74 5.14
N ALA A 166 22.01 5.17 4.48
CA ALA A 166 22.10 3.73 4.30
C ALA A 166 22.01 3.00 5.64
N ASN A 167 22.74 3.46 6.66
CA ASN A 167 22.75 2.84 7.98
C ASN A 167 21.41 2.99 8.72
N SER A 168 20.67 4.08 8.50
CA SER A 168 19.33 4.28 9.07
C SER A 168 18.32 3.20 8.66
N ARG A 169 18.57 2.45 7.58
CA ARG A 169 17.70 1.33 7.17
C ARG A 169 17.55 0.27 8.26
N ILE A 170 18.56 0.09 9.10
CA ILE A 170 18.53 -0.89 10.20
C ILE A 170 17.46 -0.49 11.23
N ALA A 171 17.45 0.78 11.64
CA ALA A 171 16.49 1.30 12.61
C ALA A 171 15.04 1.23 12.08
N VAL A 172 14.84 1.50 10.79
CA VAL A 172 13.52 1.37 10.14
C VAL A 172 13.09 -0.10 10.05
N ARG A 173 13.98 -1.00 9.63
CA ARG A 173 13.73 -2.45 9.56
C ARG A 173 13.38 -3.06 10.92
N ASP A 174 14.08 -2.66 11.97
CA ASP A 174 13.83 -3.18 13.32
C ASP A 174 12.43 -2.82 13.86
N ARG A 175 11.68 -1.93 13.18
CA ARG A 175 10.27 -1.66 13.49
C ARG A 175 9.29 -2.74 13.00
N VAL A 176 9.69 -3.63 12.09
CA VAL A 176 8.80 -4.68 11.54
C VAL A 176 8.21 -5.53 12.67
N ALA A 177 9.04 -5.95 13.63
CA ALA A 177 8.61 -6.76 14.77
C ALA A 177 7.49 -6.07 15.58
N ALA A 178 7.65 -4.79 15.90
CA ALA A 178 6.66 -4.02 16.65
C ALA A 178 5.33 -3.89 15.89
N VAL A 179 5.38 -3.64 14.58
CA VAL A 179 4.15 -3.57 13.75
C VAL A 179 3.49 -4.94 13.67
N SER A 180 4.27 -6.01 13.45
CA SER A 180 3.74 -7.37 13.35
C SER A 180 3.09 -7.84 14.66
N GLY A 181 3.70 -7.53 15.81
CA GLY A 181 3.13 -7.82 17.13
C GLY A 181 1.82 -7.09 17.36
N ALA A 182 1.78 -5.79 17.09
CA ALA A 182 0.58 -4.96 17.28
C ALA A 182 -0.63 -5.44 16.47
N VAL A 183 -0.41 -6.05 15.30
CA VAL A 183 -1.49 -6.57 14.42
C VAL A 183 -1.67 -8.09 14.49
N GLY A 184 -0.97 -8.77 15.41
CA GLY A 184 -1.04 -10.21 15.60
C GLY A 184 -0.59 -11.02 14.38
N ALA A 185 0.39 -10.51 13.62
CA ALA A 185 0.97 -11.21 12.48
C ALA A 185 2.14 -12.09 12.91
N ASN A 186 2.07 -13.37 12.54
CA ASN A 186 3.18 -14.30 12.69
C ASN A 186 4.01 -14.29 11.41
N LEU A 187 5.26 -13.82 11.50
CA LEU A 187 6.22 -13.79 10.40
C LEU A 187 7.24 -14.92 10.59
N THR A 188 7.76 -15.44 9.48
CA THR A 188 8.88 -16.37 9.47
C THR A 188 10.17 -15.66 9.88
N ASP A 189 10.36 -14.44 9.38
CA ASP A 189 11.39 -13.51 9.84
C ASP A 189 10.73 -12.24 10.37
N GLY A 190 10.91 -11.95 11.67
CA GLY A 190 10.38 -10.75 12.32
C GLY A 190 10.93 -9.42 11.79
N ARG A 191 11.87 -9.46 10.84
CA ARG A 191 12.44 -8.32 10.13
C ARG A 191 12.01 -8.25 8.66
N ASP A 192 11.27 -9.21 8.13
CA ASP A 192 10.85 -9.24 6.74
C ASP A 192 9.63 -8.34 6.50
N ALA A 193 9.90 -7.12 6.03
CA ALA A 193 8.86 -6.15 5.68
C ALA A 193 7.99 -6.60 4.49
N ALA A 194 8.54 -7.37 3.54
CA ALA A 194 7.80 -7.87 2.39
C ALA A 194 6.83 -8.99 2.81
N GLU A 195 7.26 -9.88 3.71
CA GLU A 195 6.38 -10.87 4.34
C GLU A 195 5.24 -10.19 5.11
N LEU A 196 5.56 -9.16 5.91
CA LEU A 196 4.54 -8.38 6.62
C LEU A 196 3.58 -7.70 5.64
N ALA A 197 4.07 -7.06 4.58
CA ALA A 197 3.24 -6.40 3.57
C ALA A 197 2.29 -7.42 2.90
N LYS A 198 2.80 -8.59 2.52
CA LYS A 198 2.00 -9.69 1.95
C LYS A 198 0.95 -10.19 2.93
N CYS A 199 1.33 -10.40 4.20
CA CYS A 199 0.41 -10.85 5.26
C CYS A 199 -0.73 -9.83 5.45
N MET A 200 -0.41 -8.55 5.62
CA MET A 200 -1.39 -7.50 5.82
C MET A 200 -2.27 -7.27 4.59
N ARG A 201 -1.71 -7.37 3.38
CA ARG A 201 -2.49 -7.33 2.13
C ARG A 201 -3.52 -8.46 2.11
N LYS A 202 -3.12 -9.70 2.41
CA LYS A 202 -4.02 -10.86 2.45
C LYS A 202 -5.13 -10.69 3.48
N ARG A 203 -4.80 -10.19 4.68
CA ARG A 203 -5.80 -9.84 5.70
C ARG A 203 -6.82 -8.85 5.15
N ARG A 204 -6.36 -7.74 4.55
CA ARG A 204 -7.23 -6.74 3.91
C ARG A 204 -8.09 -7.33 2.79
N SER A 205 -7.52 -8.18 1.93
CA SER A 205 -8.25 -8.87 0.86
C SER A 205 -9.44 -9.67 1.41
N THR A 206 -9.30 -10.32 2.57
CA THR A 206 -10.41 -11.02 3.24
C THR A 206 -11.54 -10.06 3.64
N PHE A 207 -11.21 -8.91 4.23
CA PHE A 207 -12.21 -7.88 4.55
C PHE A 207 -12.88 -7.34 3.29
N MET A 208 -12.12 -7.11 2.22
CA MET A 208 -12.67 -6.64 0.95
C MET A 208 -13.63 -7.66 0.33
N GLY A 209 -13.29 -8.95 0.35
CA GLY A 209 -14.18 -10.01 -0.12
C GLY A 209 -15.50 -10.05 0.65
N VAL A 210 -15.45 -9.94 1.98
CA VAL A 210 -16.66 -9.96 2.81
C VAL A 210 -17.46 -8.66 2.70
N GLY A 211 -16.80 -7.51 2.62
CA GLY A 211 -17.44 -6.21 2.34
C GLY A 211 -18.16 -6.21 1.01
N ALA A 212 -17.51 -6.71 -0.03
CA ALA A 212 -18.10 -6.87 -1.35
C ALA A 212 -19.32 -7.81 -1.32
N GLU A 213 -19.22 -8.93 -0.59
CA GLU A 213 -20.31 -9.89 -0.47
C GLU A 213 -21.54 -9.33 0.28
N LYS A 214 -21.31 -8.67 1.42
CA LYS A 214 -22.38 -8.30 2.36
C LYS A 214 -22.98 -6.92 2.12
N SER A 215 -22.28 -6.04 1.39
CA SER A 215 -22.71 -4.66 1.21
C SER A 215 -23.99 -4.49 0.37
N GLY A 216 -24.33 -5.48 -0.46
CA GLY A 216 -25.44 -5.37 -1.43
C GLY A 216 -25.21 -4.32 -2.53
N LEU A 217 -23.99 -3.75 -2.60
CA LEU A 217 -23.65 -2.74 -3.58
C LEU A 217 -23.56 -3.34 -4.99
N ILE A 218 -23.83 -2.51 -5.98
CA ILE A 218 -23.72 -2.80 -7.40
C ILE A 218 -22.82 -1.74 -8.02
N GLY A 219 -22.08 -2.07 -9.07
CA GLY A 219 -21.17 -1.13 -9.73
C GLY A 219 -19.76 -1.66 -9.80
N VAL A 220 -18.77 -0.77 -9.74
CA VAL A 220 -17.36 -1.13 -9.80
C VAL A 220 -16.64 -0.68 -8.53
N TRP A 221 -15.90 -1.60 -7.93
CA TRP A 221 -14.92 -1.29 -6.90
C TRP A 221 -13.54 -1.63 -7.42
N LYS A 222 -12.74 -0.60 -7.59
CA LYS A 222 -11.36 -0.76 -8.04
C LYS A 222 -10.41 -0.99 -6.88
N VAL A 223 -9.62 -2.04 -7.02
CA VAL A 223 -8.75 -2.60 -6.00
C VAL A 223 -7.40 -2.92 -6.62
N GLY A 224 -6.31 -2.79 -5.86
CA GLY A 224 -4.99 -3.14 -6.39
C GLY A 224 -4.93 -4.58 -6.89
N ASN A 225 -4.19 -4.85 -7.98
CA ASN A 225 -4.06 -6.19 -8.57
C ASN A 225 -3.67 -7.30 -7.57
N GLY A 226 -2.90 -6.96 -6.54
CA GLY A 226 -2.57 -7.90 -5.46
C GLY A 226 -3.80 -8.44 -4.72
N HIS A 227 -4.84 -7.61 -4.53
CA HIS A 227 -6.10 -8.04 -3.92
C HIS A 227 -6.88 -8.99 -4.82
N ILE A 228 -6.91 -8.72 -6.14
CA ILE A 228 -7.51 -9.65 -7.10
C ILE A 228 -6.84 -11.02 -7.02
N THR A 229 -5.50 -11.04 -7.01
CA THR A 229 -4.73 -12.29 -6.87
C THR A 229 -5.14 -13.05 -5.60
N ASP A 230 -5.13 -12.38 -4.45
CA ASP A 230 -5.48 -13.00 -3.15
C ASP A 230 -6.95 -13.50 -3.09
N LEU A 231 -7.87 -12.87 -3.83
CA LEU A 231 -9.27 -13.29 -3.90
C LEU A 231 -9.46 -14.48 -4.87
N THR A 232 -8.71 -14.50 -5.98
CA THR A 232 -8.79 -15.58 -6.97
C THR A 232 -8.07 -16.85 -6.54
N ASP A 233 -6.97 -16.75 -5.78
CA ASP A 233 -6.19 -17.90 -5.32
C ASP A 233 -6.81 -18.61 -4.08
N GLY A 234 -7.95 -18.10 -3.59
CA GLY A 234 -8.68 -18.64 -2.46
C GLY A 234 -8.10 -18.26 -1.09
N THR A 235 -7.06 -17.42 -1.02
CA THR A 235 -6.54 -16.90 0.24
C THR A 235 -7.62 -16.11 1.00
N ALA A 236 -8.36 -15.27 0.28
CA ALA A 236 -9.50 -14.54 0.80
C ALA A 236 -10.80 -15.19 0.31
N LYS A 237 -11.59 -15.76 1.22
CA LYS A 237 -12.88 -16.36 0.87
C LYS A 237 -13.85 -15.28 0.41
N VAL A 238 -14.36 -15.43 -0.80
CA VAL A 238 -15.38 -14.55 -1.38
C VAL A 238 -16.41 -15.39 -2.13
N ALA A 239 -17.69 -15.07 -1.92
CA ALA A 239 -18.78 -15.69 -2.64
C ALA A 239 -18.85 -15.18 -4.08
N PHE A 240 -18.23 -15.86 -5.05
CA PHE A 240 -18.29 -15.53 -6.48
C PHE A 240 -19.72 -15.47 -7.05
N GLN A 241 -20.69 -16.12 -6.38
CA GLN A 241 -22.10 -15.97 -6.73
C GLN A 241 -22.67 -14.56 -6.45
N ARG A 242 -22.00 -13.74 -5.61
CA ARG A 242 -22.43 -12.39 -5.22
C ARG A 242 -21.60 -11.26 -5.83
N VAL A 243 -20.37 -11.53 -6.25
CA VAL A 243 -19.46 -10.54 -6.83
C VAL A 243 -18.84 -11.06 -8.13
N ASN A 244 -18.46 -10.16 -9.03
CA ASN A 244 -17.58 -10.51 -10.15
C ASN A 244 -16.17 -10.09 -9.79
N ILE A 245 -15.19 -10.93 -10.07
CA ILE A 245 -13.76 -10.57 -9.96
C ILE A 245 -13.25 -10.40 -11.38
N VAL A 246 -12.67 -9.24 -11.64
CA VAL A 246 -12.19 -8.85 -12.97
C VAL A 246 -10.74 -8.41 -12.81
N THR A 247 -9.84 -9.04 -13.55
CA THR A 247 -8.45 -8.59 -13.61
C THR A 247 -8.37 -7.23 -14.30
N ARG A 248 -7.27 -6.51 -14.06
CA ARG A 248 -7.02 -5.23 -14.76
C ARG A 248 -7.06 -5.40 -16.28
N ASP A 249 -6.44 -6.46 -16.78
CA ASP A 249 -6.25 -6.66 -18.22
C ASP A 249 -7.60 -6.98 -18.90
N GLU A 250 -8.46 -7.78 -18.24
CA GLU A 250 -9.84 -8.01 -18.70
C GLU A 250 -10.65 -6.70 -18.73
N PHE A 251 -10.59 -5.90 -17.67
CA PHE A 251 -11.31 -4.62 -17.63
C PHE A 251 -10.83 -3.67 -18.73
N ASN A 252 -9.51 -3.56 -18.93
CA ASN A 252 -8.94 -2.69 -19.95
C ASN A 252 -9.32 -3.15 -21.37
N ALA A 253 -9.31 -4.46 -21.63
CA ALA A 253 -9.77 -5.01 -22.90
C ALA A 253 -11.25 -4.65 -23.18
N GLU A 254 -12.13 -4.76 -22.19
CA GLU A 254 -13.53 -4.38 -22.35
C GLU A 254 -13.73 -2.87 -22.52
N LEU A 255 -12.94 -2.06 -21.81
CA LEU A 255 -12.97 -0.61 -21.89
C LEU A 255 -12.52 -0.12 -23.28
N ASP A 256 -11.47 -0.72 -23.84
CA ASP A 256 -10.99 -0.40 -25.19
C ASP A 256 -11.97 -0.86 -26.28
N ALA A 257 -12.61 -2.02 -26.09
CA ALA A 257 -13.69 -2.47 -26.97
C ALA A 257 -14.90 -1.53 -26.94
N TRP A 258 -15.23 -0.96 -25.78
CA TRP A 258 -16.31 0.03 -25.64
C TRP A 258 -15.97 1.37 -26.29
N ARG A 259 -14.73 1.84 -26.18
CA ARG A 259 -14.25 3.08 -26.84
C ARG A 259 -14.32 3.02 -28.36
N SER A 260 -14.32 1.83 -28.93
CA SER A 260 -14.32 1.59 -30.37
C SER A 260 -15.73 1.53 -30.98
N GLN A 261 -16.77 1.77 -30.18
CA GLN A 261 -18.19 1.81 -30.57
C GLN A 261 -18.67 3.25 -30.74
#